data_AF-A0A0U3P9G2-F1
#
_entry.id   AF-A0A0U3P9G2-F1
#
_cell.length_a   1.000
_cell.length_b   1.000
_cell.length_c   1.000
_cell.angle_alpha   90.00
_cell.angle_beta   90.00
_cell.angle_gamma   90.00
#
_symmetry.space_group_name_H-M   'P 1'
#
loop_
_entity.id
_entity.type
_entity.pdbx_description
1 polymer ?
#
loop_
_entity_poly.entity_id
_entity_poly.type
_entity_poly.pdbx_seq_one_letter_code
_entity_poly.pdbx_strand_id
1 'polypeptide(L)'
;MTCGIYEIRNRINGKVYIGLSVNVDNRIRNHKYKLKRGNHDNPYLQKAYSKSKDAFFFSLIEECKEEELEQKEIEWINHFNSNLTEHGYNLLSGGVSCFRHHETSIKKMKISSRLCNTKLSYEDVKYIKMSLFLCMDVKDIADLFNTTMDIVYKIKQGNESNFGWVLPELNGRFDELRKEDNINLESEIVKLMQQGYSALSISNQLNIPYEKVLGIFKTEGAFESKKEDIQTRNKSMREEFKLGISKKEILKKYKISASQYNRILGKRLSERKKEIYIKVIALHKEGISNSEIGKIFNLNRCTVGDYVNGKIIFK
;
A
#
# COMPACT_ATOMS: atom_id res chain seq x y z
N MET A 1 -45.50 35.22 14.41
CA MET A 1 -44.15 34.83 14.85
C MET A 1 -43.45 36.12 15.17
N THR A 2 -43.17 36.37 16.46
CA THR A 2 -42.61 37.65 16.88
C THR A 2 -41.09 37.59 16.89
N CYS A 3 -40.46 38.46 16.11
CA CYS A 3 -39.01 38.66 16.08
C CYS A 3 -38.66 39.85 16.98
N GLY A 4 -37.73 39.68 17.92
CA GLY A 4 -37.41 40.76 18.85
C GLY A 4 -36.54 40.35 20.04
N ILE A 5 -36.44 41.30 20.96
CA ILE A 5 -35.73 41.19 22.24
C ILE A 5 -36.74 40.87 23.35
N TYR A 6 -36.41 39.92 24.22
CA TYR A 6 -37.22 39.55 25.38
C TYR A 6 -36.41 39.58 26.67
N GLU A 7 -37.13 39.65 27.78
CA GLU A 7 -36.56 39.53 29.11
C GLU A 7 -37.12 38.36 29.91
N ILE A 8 -36.28 37.87 30.83
CA ILE A 8 -36.66 37.00 31.93
C ILE A 8 -36.25 37.71 33.22
N ARG A 9 -37.23 38.25 33.95
CA ARG A 9 -37.00 39.11 35.11
C ARG A 9 -37.40 38.42 36.41
N ASN A 10 -36.51 38.46 37.40
CA ASN A 10 -36.83 38.06 38.77
C ASN A 10 -37.37 39.26 39.55
N ARG A 11 -38.63 39.22 39.97
CA ARG A 11 -39.29 40.33 40.68
C ARG A 11 -38.82 40.51 42.12
N ILE A 12 -38.17 39.51 42.74
CA ILE A 12 -37.69 39.62 44.13
C ILE A 12 -36.46 40.53 44.21
N ASN A 13 -35.52 40.39 43.28
CA ASN A 13 -34.24 41.11 43.32
C ASN A 13 -34.02 42.05 42.13
N GLY A 14 -34.98 42.14 41.21
CA GLY A 14 -34.92 42.99 40.02
C GLY A 14 -34.01 42.48 38.90
N LYS A 15 -33.24 41.40 39.12
CA LYS A 15 -32.26 40.90 38.16
C LYS A 15 -32.94 40.39 36.88
N VAL A 16 -32.31 40.67 35.74
CA VAL A 16 -32.88 40.35 34.42
C VAL A 16 -31.93 39.55 33.53
N TYR A 17 -32.49 38.68 32.71
CA TYR A 17 -31.82 38.08 31.56
C TYR A 17 -32.43 38.66 30.29
N ILE A 18 -31.60 39.16 29.39
CA ILE A 18 -31.99 39.70 28.08
C ILE A 18 -31.61 38.67 27.02
N GLY A 19 -32.47 38.44 26.05
CA GLY A 19 -32.12 37.62 24.89
C GLY A 19 -32.84 38.05 23.63
N LEU A 20 -32.28 37.68 22.49
CA LEU A 20 -32.87 37.89 21.16
C LEU A 20 -33.50 36.61 20.59
N SER A 21 -34.48 36.75 19.68
CA SER A 21 -34.93 35.65 18.84
C SER A 21 -35.76 36.12 17.63
N VAL A 22 -35.61 35.42 16.50
CA VAL A 22 -36.56 35.51 15.37
C VAL A 22 -37.95 34.94 15.70
N ASN A 23 -38.06 34.13 16.76
CA ASN A 23 -39.33 33.58 17.26
C ASN A 23 -39.33 33.58 18.80
N VAL A 24 -39.62 34.74 19.36
CA VAL A 24 -39.61 35.02 20.81
C VAL A 24 -40.55 34.08 21.56
N ASP A 25 -41.77 33.83 21.06
CA ASP A 25 -42.75 32.97 21.71
C ASP A 25 -42.22 31.55 21.93
N ASN A 26 -41.64 30.96 20.87
CA ASN A 26 -41.07 29.63 20.94
C ASN A 26 -39.83 29.60 21.83
N ARG A 27 -39.00 30.66 21.78
CA ARG A 27 -37.80 30.78 22.60
C ARG A 27 -38.14 30.86 24.09
N ILE A 28 -39.10 31.70 24.48
CA ILE A 28 -39.60 31.81 25.86
C ILE A 28 -40.18 30.48 26.33
N ARG A 29 -40.95 29.78 25.49
CA ARG A 29 -41.48 28.44 25.82
C ARG A 29 -40.35 27.45 26.13
N ASN A 30 -39.30 27.45 25.33
CA ASN A 30 -38.13 26.58 25.54
C ASN A 30 -37.39 26.93 26.83
N HIS A 31 -37.19 28.23 27.13
CA HIS A 31 -36.63 28.68 28.40
C HIS A 31 -37.44 28.17 29.60
N LYS A 32 -38.76 28.38 29.59
CA LYS A 32 -39.67 27.88 30.64
C LYS A 32 -39.56 26.37 30.81
N TYR A 33 -39.53 25.62 29.70
CA TYR A 33 -39.40 24.16 29.72
C TYR A 33 -38.08 23.70 30.34
N LYS A 34 -36.94 24.24 29.88
CA LYS A 34 -35.61 23.90 30.39
C LYS A 34 -35.46 24.25 31.88
N LEU A 35 -35.90 25.45 32.28
CA LEU A 35 -35.84 25.93 33.65
C LEU A 35 -36.66 25.04 34.61
N LYS A 36 -37.85 24.60 34.19
CA LYS A 36 -38.68 23.66 34.96
C LYS A 36 -38.02 22.29 35.14
N ARG A 37 -37.25 21.82 34.14
CA ARG A 37 -36.54 20.53 34.17
C ARG A 37 -35.16 20.58 34.84
N GLY A 38 -34.66 21.76 35.20
CA GLY A 38 -33.31 21.89 35.76
C GLY A 38 -32.19 21.78 34.72
N ASN A 39 -32.49 21.89 33.42
CA ASN A 39 -31.54 21.66 32.32
C ASN A 39 -31.36 22.92 31.44
N HIS A 40 -31.29 24.09 32.08
CA HIS A 40 -31.11 25.35 31.39
C HIS A 40 -29.64 25.68 31.17
N ASP A 41 -29.31 26.19 29.98
CA ASP A 41 -27.92 26.42 29.53
C ASP A 41 -27.17 27.46 30.41
N ASN A 42 -27.92 28.38 31.03
CA ASN A 42 -27.38 29.35 32.00
C ASN A 42 -27.55 28.82 33.44
N PRO A 43 -26.45 28.45 34.13
CA PRO A 43 -26.52 27.86 35.47
C PRO A 43 -26.95 28.87 36.55
N TYR A 44 -26.63 30.16 36.41
CA TYR A 44 -27.02 31.19 37.37
C TYR A 44 -28.53 31.45 37.32
N LEU A 45 -29.07 31.59 36.11
CA LEU A 45 -30.51 31.73 35.91
C LEU A 45 -31.24 30.48 36.40
N GLN A 46 -30.71 29.28 36.12
CA GLN A 46 -31.28 28.02 36.60
C GLN A 46 -31.33 27.96 38.13
N LYS A 47 -30.22 28.30 38.80
CA LYS A 47 -30.13 28.29 40.27
C LYS A 47 -31.10 29.29 40.89
N ALA A 48 -31.23 30.48 40.32
CA ALA A 48 -32.17 31.50 40.79
C ALA A 48 -33.63 31.05 40.57
N TYR A 49 -33.94 30.51 39.38
CA TYR A 49 -35.28 29.99 39.07
C TYR A 49 -35.69 28.84 39.99
N SER A 50 -34.79 27.90 40.27
CA SER A 50 -35.07 26.78 41.17
C SER A 50 -35.43 27.21 42.59
N LYS A 51 -34.93 28.37 43.05
CA LYS A 51 -35.23 28.92 44.38
C LYS A 51 -36.57 29.65 44.47
N SER A 52 -36.99 30.33 43.41
CA SER A 52 -38.15 31.23 43.44
C SER A 52 -38.89 31.25 42.11
N LYS A 53 -39.42 30.10 41.69
CA LYS A 53 -40.04 29.89 40.36
C LYS A 53 -41.14 30.90 40.05
N ASP A 54 -41.98 31.21 41.04
CA ASP A 54 -43.14 32.09 40.88
C ASP A 54 -42.77 33.59 40.80
N ALA A 55 -41.53 33.94 41.11
CA ALA A 55 -41.02 35.31 41.03
C ALA A 55 -40.56 35.71 39.62
N PHE A 56 -40.48 34.78 38.67
CA PHE A 56 -39.96 35.04 37.33
C PHE A 56 -41.05 35.41 36.33
N PHE A 57 -40.83 36.53 35.64
CA PHE A 57 -41.68 37.02 34.57
C PHE A 57 -40.96 36.95 33.23
N PHE A 58 -41.71 36.69 32.15
CA PHE A 58 -41.20 36.56 30.80
C PHE A 58 -41.99 37.51 29.91
N SER A 59 -41.32 38.45 29.24
CA SER A 59 -41.96 39.45 28.39
C SER A 59 -41.10 39.81 27.20
N LEU A 60 -41.77 40.24 26.13
CA LEU A 60 -41.15 40.91 25.00
C LEU A 60 -40.81 42.35 25.41
N ILE A 61 -39.61 42.81 25.08
CA ILE A 61 -39.14 44.19 25.28
C ILE A 61 -39.36 45.01 24.03
N GLU A 62 -38.90 44.51 22.88
CA GLU A 62 -38.90 45.24 21.62
C GLU A 62 -39.06 44.26 20.45
N GLU A 63 -39.98 44.56 19.52
CA GLU A 63 -40.03 43.90 18.21
C GLU A 63 -39.07 44.61 17.26
N CYS A 64 -38.24 43.85 16.56
CA CYS A 64 -37.30 44.40 15.59
C CYS A 64 -37.08 43.44 14.43
N LYS A 65 -36.44 43.93 13.36
CA LYS A 65 -36.09 43.08 12.21
C LYS A 65 -34.91 42.18 12.57
N GLU A 66 -34.76 41.08 11.84
CA GLU A 66 -33.70 40.10 12.09
C GLU A 66 -32.29 40.74 12.01
N GLU A 67 -32.10 41.69 11.10
CA GLU A 67 -30.82 42.38 10.91
C GLU A 67 -30.45 43.29 12.10
N GLU A 68 -31.41 43.68 12.93
CA GLU A 68 -31.25 44.61 14.05
C GLU A 68 -31.08 43.89 15.40
N LEU A 69 -31.37 42.58 15.45
CA LEU A 69 -31.42 41.81 16.71
C LEU A 69 -30.13 41.89 17.53
N GLU A 70 -28.97 41.76 16.89
CA GLU A 70 -27.69 41.73 17.60
C GLU A 70 -27.37 43.10 18.22
N GLN A 71 -27.57 44.18 17.46
CA GLN A 71 -27.35 45.53 17.95
C GLN A 71 -28.32 45.84 19.10
N LYS A 72 -29.60 45.53 18.94
CA LYS A 72 -30.63 45.76 19.96
C LYS A 72 -30.37 44.96 21.23
N GLU A 73 -29.90 43.72 21.12
CA GLU A 73 -29.53 42.92 22.29
C GLU A 73 -28.39 43.55 23.07
N ILE A 74 -27.34 44.05 22.40
CA ILE A 74 -26.24 44.77 23.06
C ILE A 74 -26.77 46.00 23.79
N GLU A 75 -27.60 46.81 23.11
CA GLU A 75 -28.20 48.02 23.68
C GLU A 75 -28.98 47.70 24.95
N TRP A 76 -29.83 46.66 24.93
CA TRP A 76 -30.64 46.27 26.08
C TRP A 76 -29.85 45.59 27.20
N ILE A 77 -28.84 44.78 26.89
CA ILE A 77 -27.94 44.20 27.91
C ILE A 77 -27.21 45.33 28.65
N ASN A 78 -26.70 46.33 27.92
CA ASN A 78 -26.04 47.49 28.50
C ASN A 78 -27.03 48.36 29.28
N HIS A 79 -28.23 48.59 28.76
CA HIS A 79 -29.27 49.37 29.44
C HIS A 79 -29.61 48.79 30.82
N PHE A 80 -29.72 47.46 30.92
CA PHE A 80 -30.01 46.78 32.19
C PHE A 80 -28.77 46.36 32.98
N ASN A 81 -27.57 46.57 32.45
CA ASN A 81 -26.33 45.97 32.95
C ASN A 81 -26.49 44.47 33.24
N SER A 82 -27.23 43.75 32.40
CA SER A 82 -27.68 42.39 32.73
C SER A 82 -26.56 41.35 32.72
N ASN A 83 -25.38 41.73 32.23
CA ASN A 83 -24.13 40.96 32.29
C ASN A 83 -23.38 41.10 33.63
N LEU A 84 -23.72 42.09 34.45
CA LEU A 84 -23.19 42.25 35.79
C LEU A 84 -23.96 41.36 36.77
N THR A 85 -23.24 40.62 37.61
CA THR A 85 -23.84 39.67 38.57
C THR A 85 -24.81 40.33 39.53
N GLU A 86 -24.67 41.63 39.80
CA GLU A 86 -25.57 42.41 40.66
C GLU A 86 -26.91 42.74 39.99
N HIS A 87 -26.96 42.83 38.66
CA HIS A 87 -28.11 43.37 37.93
C HIS A 87 -28.76 42.36 36.97
N GLY A 88 -28.09 41.26 36.62
CA GLY A 88 -28.69 40.29 35.72
C GLY A 88 -28.06 38.91 35.71
N TYR A 89 -28.43 38.17 34.67
CA TYR A 89 -28.03 36.79 34.46
C TYR A 89 -27.29 36.57 33.13
N ASN A 90 -27.17 37.57 32.25
CA ASN A 90 -26.41 37.40 31.01
C ASN A 90 -24.95 37.07 31.32
N LEU A 91 -24.35 36.15 30.57
CA LEU A 91 -22.94 35.78 30.74
C LEU A 91 -22.00 36.62 29.87
N LEU A 92 -22.55 37.24 28.82
CA LEU A 92 -21.84 37.99 27.80
C LEU A 92 -22.58 39.31 27.56
N SER A 93 -21.88 40.29 26.99
CA SER A 93 -22.41 41.64 26.72
C SER A 93 -23.34 41.74 25.49
N GLY A 94 -23.76 40.61 24.91
CA GLY A 94 -24.58 40.57 23.69
C GLY A 94 -23.76 40.58 22.40
N GLY A 95 -24.45 40.53 21.26
CA GLY A 95 -23.83 40.64 19.93
C GLY A 95 -23.07 39.40 19.46
N VAL A 96 -23.01 38.38 20.31
CA VAL A 96 -22.47 37.08 19.95
C VAL A 96 -23.68 36.18 19.75
N SER A 97 -24.25 36.21 18.54
CA SER A 97 -25.16 35.13 18.14
C SER A 97 -24.40 33.82 18.35
N CYS A 98 -24.95 32.99 19.23
CA CYS A 98 -24.41 31.72 19.65
C CYS A 98 -23.82 30.95 18.45
N PHE A 99 -22.50 30.80 18.44
CA PHE A 99 -21.74 29.85 17.62
C PHE A 99 -22.04 29.86 16.11
N ARG A 100 -22.06 31.01 15.44
CA ARG A 100 -21.69 30.99 14.01
C ARG A 100 -20.22 30.63 13.91
N HIS A 101 -19.96 29.34 13.69
CA HIS A 101 -18.62 28.88 13.38
C HIS A 101 -18.11 29.68 12.18
N HIS A 102 -16.93 30.30 12.32
CA HIS A 102 -16.26 30.96 11.20
C HIS A 102 -16.17 30.00 10.00
N GLU A 103 -16.23 30.50 8.77
CA GLU A 103 -16.27 29.64 7.57
C GLU A 103 -15.15 28.58 7.56
N THR A 104 -13.96 28.94 8.04
CA THR A 104 -12.83 28.00 8.20
C THR A 104 -13.10 26.90 9.22
N SER A 105 -13.82 27.20 10.31
CA SER A 105 -14.26 26.23 11.31
C SER A 105 -15.33 25.30 10.73
N ILE A 106 -16.28 25.83 9.96
CA ILE A 106 -17.28 25.04 9.23
C ILE A 106 -16.61 24.08 8.24
N LYS A 107 -15.62 24.56 7.47
CA LYS A 107 -14.84 23.72 6.54
C LYS A 107 -14.11 22.61 7.27
N LYS A 108 -13.43 22.92 8.39
CA LYS A 108 -12.73 21.92 9.22
C LYS A 108 -13.68 20.88 9.81
N MET A 109 -14.84 21.29 10.32
CA MET A 109 -15.84 20.35 10.85
C MET A 109 -16.47 19.47 9.78
N LYS A 110 -16.76 20.01 8.58
CA LYS A 110 -17.25 19.22 7.44
C LYS A 110 -16.23 18.20 6.96
N ILE A 111 -14.94 18.55 6.96
CA ILE A 111 -13.85 17.62 6.62
C ILE A 111 -13.75 16.53 7.70
N SER A 112 -13.73 16.93 8.98
CA SER A 112 -13.62 16.01 10.10
C SER A 112 -14.81 15.05 10.21
N SER A 113 -16.04 15.52 9.93
CA SER A 113 -17.23 14.65 9.95
C SER A 113 -17.23 13.61 8.82
N ARG A 114 -16.63 13.92 7.65
CA ARG A 114 -16.47 12.96 6.55
C ARG A 114 -15.39 11.90 6.82
N LEU A 115 -14.43 12.21 7.67
CA LEU A 115 -13.30 11.33 8.01
C LEU A 115 -13.46 10.62 9.37
N CYS A 116 -14.53 10.91 10.14
CA CYS A 116 -14.64 10.50 11.56
C CYS A 116 -14.62 8.99 11.79
N ASN A 117 -14.94 8.19 10.76
CA ASN A 117 -14.90 6.72 10.82
C ASN A 117 -13.52 6.13 10.54
N THR A 118 -12.52 6.97 10.25
CA THR A 118 -11.15 6.54 9.94
C THR A 118 -10.13 7.28 10.82
N LYS A 119 -9.04 6.60 11.18
CA LYS A 119 -7.90 7.23 11.88
C LYS A 119 -7.10 8.22 11.02
N LEU A 120 -7.47 8.40 9.75
CA LEU A 120 -6.73 9.19 8.76
C LEU A 120 -7.22 10.64 8.71
N SER A 121 -6.27 11.57 8.67
CA SER A 121 -6.50 12.99 8.41
C SER A 121 -6.65 13.27 6.91
N TYR A 122 -7.05 14.49 6.57
CA TYR A 122 -7.08 14.96 5.19
C TYR A 122 -5.71 14.85 4.52
N GLU A 123 -4.65 15.21 5.26
CA GLU A 123 -3.30 15.22 4.72
C GLU A 123 -2.79 13.79 4.49
N ASP A 124 -3.17 12.84 5.34
CA ASP A 124 -2.85 11.43 5.14
C ASP A 124 -3.48 10.89 3.86
N VAL A 125 -4.78 11.16 3.64
CA VAL A 125 -5.48 10.72 2.42
C VAL A 125 -4.86 11.36 1.17
N LYS A 126 -4.48 12.64 1.26
CA LYS A 126 -3.80 13.36 0.18
C LYS A 126 -2.46 12.71 -0.16
N TYR A 127 -1.60 12.45 0.83
CA TYR A 127 -0.31 11.82 0.58
C TYR A 127 -0.44 10.37 0.12
N ILE A 128 -1.42 9.61 0.62
CA ILE A 128 -1.73 8.27 0.11
C ILE A 128 -2.06 8.33 -1.39
N LYS A 129 -2.89 9.29 -1.84
CA LYS A 129 -3.19 9.47 -3.27
C LYS A 129 -1.96 9.88 -4.07
N MET A 130 -1.10 10.73 -3.53
CA MET A 130 0.17 11.08 -4.19
C MET A 130 1.11 9.88 -4.31
N SER A 131 1.23 9.04 -3.27
CA SER A 131 2.01 7.81 -3.31
C SER A 131 1.46 6.81 -4.34
N LEU A 132 0.14 6.66 -4.44
CA LEU A 132 -0.51 5.86 -5.48
C LEU A 132 -0.24 6.41 -6.89
N PHE A 133 -0.23 7.73 -7.05
CA PHE A 133 0.11 8.39 -8.31
C PHE A 133 1.57 8.14 -8.72
N LEU A 134 2.48 8.08 -7.74
CA LEU A 134 3.89 7.71 -7.94
C LEU A 134 4.11 6.20 -8.06
N CYS A 135 3.04 5.42 -8.28
CA CYS A 135 3.10 3.96 -8.45
C CYS A 135 3.76 3.21 -7.28
N MET A 136 3.71 3.73 -6.05
CA MET A 136 4.18 2.99 -4.87
C MET A 136 3.30 1.76 -4.60
N ASP A 137 3.85 0.72 -3.98
CA ASP A 137 3.07 -0.47 -3.65
C ASP A 137 2.03 -0.18 -2.56
N VAL A 138 0.82 -0.72 -2.73
CA VAL A 138 -0.30 -0.51 -1.80
C VAL A 138 0.07 -1.00 -0.40
N LYS A 139 0.85 -2.07 -0.30
CA LYS A 139 1.32 -2.59 0.99
C LYS A 139 2.27 -1.62 1.67
N ASP A 140 3.27 -1.11 0.95
CA ASP A 140 4.24 -0.16 1.48
C ASP A 140 3.56 1.14 1.93
N ILE A 141 2.55 1.60 1.18
CA ILE A 141 1.72 2.75 1.56
C ILE A 141 0.94 2.44 2.86
N ALA A 142 0.33 1.27 2.95
CA ALA A 142 -0.42 0.88 4.13
C ALA A 142 0.47 0.87 5.39
N ASP A 143 1.68 0.32 5.27
CA ASP A 143 2.68 0.28 6.34
C ASP A 143 3.16 1.70 6.72
N LEU A 144 3.44 2.56 5.72
CA LEU A 144 3.89 3.95 5.92
C LEU A 144 2.88 4.79 6.71
N PHE A 145 1.59 4.62 6.45
CA PHE A 145 0.51 5.37 7.12
C PHE A 145 -0.13 4.61 8.29
N ASN A 146 0.46 3.49 8.72
CA ASN A 146 -0.04 2.63 9.80
C ASN A 146 -1.55 2.33 9.65
N THR A 147 -1.93 1.93 8.44
CA THR A 147 -3.31 1.66 8.06
C THR A 147 -3.43 0.29 7.41
N THR A 148 -4.66 -0.15 7.17
CA THR A 148 -4.92 -1.42 6.47
C THR A 148 -4.91 -1.21 4.96
N MET A 149 -4.45 -2.22 4.19
CA MET A 149 -4.52 -2.20 2.71
C MET A 149 -5.94 -1.92 2.20
N ASP A 150 -6.99 -2.42 2.87
CA ASP A 150 -8.39 -2.18 2.51
C ASP A 150 -8.76 -0.70 2.47
N ILE A 151 -8.21 0.09 3.39
CA ILE A 151 -8.44 1.54 3.42
C ILE A 151 -7.73 2.19 2.23
N VAL A 152 -6.51 1.77 1.90
CA VAL A 152 -5.78 2.27 0.72
C VAL A 152 -6.54 1.90 -0.56
N TYR A 153 -7.07 0.67 -0.67
CA TYR A 153 -7.90 0.28 -1.81
C TYR A 153 -9.19 1.08 -1.91
N LYS A 154 -9.86 1.40 -0.80
CA LYS A 154 -11.02 2.31 -0.79
C LYS A 154 -10.62 3.70 -1.28
N ILE A 155 -9.49 4.25 -0.82
CA ILE A 155 -8.97 5.55 -1.29
C ILE A 155 -8.67 5.50 -2.80
N LYS A 156 -8.09 4.39 -3.28
CA LYS A 156 -7.77 4.17 -4.70
C LYS A 156 -9.03 4.13 -5.59
N GLN A 157 -10.12 3.53 -5.11
CA GLN A 157 -11.42 3.49 -5.81
C GLN A 157 -12.02 4.89 -6.00
N GLY A 158 -11.55 5.91 -5.27
CA GLY A 158 -11.83 7.30 -5.58
C GLY A 158 -13.32 7.65 -5.44
N ASN A 159 -13.99 7.92 -6.57
CA ASN A 159 -15.38 8.41 -6.64
C ASN A 159 -16.40 7.48 -5.97
N GLU A 160 -16.12 6.19 -5.89
CA GLU A 160 -16.98 5.20 -5.24
C GLU A 160 -16.77 5.13 -3.71
N SER A 161 -15.84 5.93 -3.17
CA SER A 161 -15.47 5.94 -1.76
C SER A 161 -15.74 7.29 -1.09
N ASN A 162 -15.79 7.26 0.25
CA ASN A 162 -15.88 8.46 1.07
C ASN A 162 -14.69 9.44 0.89
N PHE A 163 -13.64 9.06 0.15
CA PHE A 163 -12.42 9.82 -0.08
C PHE A 163 -12.35 10.47 -1.47
N GLY A 164 -13.39 10.32 -2.31
CA GLY A 164 -13.40 10.84 -3.68
C GLY A 164 -13.18 12.35 -3.78
N TRP A 165 -13.56 13.11 -2.75
CA TRP A 165 -13.45 14.57 -2.72
C TRP A 165 -12.04 15.11 -2.42
N VAL A 166 -11.10 14.27 -1.98
CA VAL A 166 -9.69 14.66 -1.74
C VAL A 166 -8.91 14.45 -3.03
N LEU A 167 -8.33 15.48 -3.64
CA LEU A 167 -7.64 15.37 -4.96
C LEU A 167 -8.46 14.59 -6.02
N PRO A 168 -9.68 15.06 -6.36
CA PRO A 168 -10.56 14.36 -7.31
C PRO A 168 -9.93 14.17 -8.70
N GLU A 169 -9.00 15.03 -9.10
CA GLU A 169 -8.26 14.96 -10.36
C GLU A 169 -7.40 13.70 -10.53
N LEU A 170 -7.13 12.97 -9.44
CA LEU A 170 -6.38 11.71 -9.46
C LEU A 170 -7.28 10.47 -9.52
N ASN A 171 -8.59 10.62 -9.26
CA ASN A 171 -9.50 9.47 -9.20
C ASN A 171 -9.58 8.78 -10.57
N GLY A 172 -9.51 7.44 -10.57
CA GLY A 172 -9.58 6.62 -11.79
C GLY A 172 -8.28 6.54 -12.60
N ARG A 173 -7.26 7.37 -12.30
CA ARG A 173 -6.00 7.39 -13.07
C ARG A 173 -4.95 6.39 -12.59
N PHE A 174 -5.08 5.88 -11.36
CA PHE A 174 -4.05 5.06 -10.72
C PHE A 174 -3.76 3.75 -11.47
N ASP A 175 -4.77 3.09 -12.03
CA ASP A 175 -4.59 1.83 -12.74
C ASP A 175 -3.92 2.02 -14.11
N GLU A 176 -4.23 3.12 -14.81
CA GLU A 176 -3.59 3.48 -16.07
C GLU A 176 -2.11 3.79 -15.86
N LEU A 177 -1.79 4.61 -14.85
CA LEU A 177 -0.42 4.94 -14.47
C LEU A 177 0.38 3.68 -14.09
N ARG A 178 -0.21 2.78 -13.30
CA ARG A 178 0.45 1.52 -12.92
C ARG A 178 0.68 0.60 -14.12
N LYS A 179 -0.20 0.61 -15.13
CA LYS A 179 0.02 -0.13 -16.38
C LYS A 179 1.19 0.46 -17.16
N GLU A 180 1.22 1.78 -17.32
CA GLU A 180 2.31 2.48 -18.00
C GLU A 180 3.67 2.25 -17.31
N ASP A 181 3.72 2.35 -15.99
CA ASP A 181 4.92 2.06 -15.19
C ASP A 181 5.42 0.62 -15.39
N ASN A 182 4.52 -0.37 -15.42
CA ASN A 182 4.90 -1.76 -15.72
C ASN A 182 5.45 -1.93 -17.14
N ILE A 183 4.87 -1.27 -18.14
CA ILE A 183 5.38 -1.30 -19.53
C ILE A 183 6.79 -0.71 -19.59
N ASN A 184 7.02 0.41 -18.90
CA ASN A 184 8.34 1.05 -18.84
C ASN A 184 9.37 0.13 -18.19
N LEU A 185 9.01 -0.51 -17.06
CA LEU A 185 9.87 -1.48 -16.39
C LEU A 185 10.19 -2.69 -17.28
N GLU A 186 9.20 -3.23 -17.98
CA GLU A 186 9.41 -4.35 -18.93
C GLU A 186 10.36 -3.94 -20.06
N SER A 187 10.18 -2.74 -20.62
CA SER A 187 11.07 -2.19 -21.65
C SER A 187 12.52 -2.07 -21.15
N GLU A 188 12.72 -1.62 -19.92
CA GLU A 188 14.05 -1.53 -19.30
C GLU A 188 14.69 -2.91 -19.11
N ILE A 189 13.91 -3.91 -18.67
CA ILE A 189 14.38 -5.29 -18.54
C ILE A 189 14.82 -5.85 -19.90
N VAL A 190 14.03 -5.64 -20.95
CA VAL A 190 14.36 -6.08 -22.32
C VAL A 190 15.63 -5.41 -22.81
N LYS A 191 15.80 -4.11 -22.55
CA LYS A 191 17.02 -3.38 -22.91
C LYS A 191 18.27 -3.96 -22.23
N LEU A 192 18.20 -4.26 -20.93
CA LEU A 192 19.31 -4.88 -20.20
C LEU A 192 19.57 -6.32 -20.67
N MET A 193 18.52 -7.06 -21.03
CA MET A 193 18.64 -8.40 -21.61
C MET A 193 19.39 -8.34 -22.95
N GLN A 194 19.05 -7.39 -23.84
CA GLN A 194 19.74 -7.20 -25.11
C GLN A 194 21.21 -6.79 -24.95
N GLN A 195 21.54 -6.08 -23.85
CA GLN A 195 22.92 -5.79 -23.47
C GLN A 195 23.68 -7.01 -22.92
N GLY A 196 23.02 -8.16 -22.76
CA GLY A 196 23.63 -9.43 -22.34
C GLY A 196 23.67 -9.65 -20.83
N TYR A 197 23.00 -8.80 -20.04
CA TYR A 197 22.89 -9.02 -18.60
C TYR A 197 22.09 -10.29 -18.29
N SER A 198 22.52 -11.05 -17.28
CA SER A 198 21.76 -12.20 -16.81
C SER A 198 20.51 -11.77 -16.04
N ALA A 199 19.46 -12.58 -16.06
CA ALA A 199 18.22 -12.31 -15.31
C ALA A 199 18.48 -12.03 -13.81
N LEU A 200 19.47 -12.70 -13.20
CA LEU A 200 19.86 -12.44 -11.81
C LEU A 200 20.51 -11.06 -11.63
N SER A 201 21.39 -10.66 -12.55
CA SER A 201 22.00 -9.33 -12.52
C SER A 201 20.96 -8.22 -12.67
N ILE A 202 19.99 -8.41 -13.56
CA ILE A 202 18.90 -7.46 -13.79
C ILE A 202 18.01 -7.37 -12.54
N SER A 203 17.63 -8.50 -11.96
CA SER A 203 16.84 -8.57 -10.73
C SER A 203 17.50 -7.79 -9.58
N ASN A 204 18.81 -7.98 -9.38
CA ASN A 204 19.56 -7.26 -8.34
C ASN A 204 19.71 -5.76 -8.65
N GLN A 205 19.97 -5.41 -9.91
CA GLN A 205 20.19 -4.02 -10.33
C GLN A 205 18.91 -3.17 -10.23
N LEU A 206 17.78 -3.73 -10.65
CA LEU A 206 16.48 -3.05 -10.60
C LEU A 206 15.74 -3.27 -9.27
N ASN A 207 16.30 -4.07 -8.37
CA ASN A 207 15.67 -4.49 -7.11
C ASN A 207 14.24 -5.05 -7.29
N ILE A 208 14.09 -5.93 -8.28
CA ILE A 208 12.82 -6.57 -8.62
C ILE A 208 12.89 -8.09 -8.42
N PRO A 209 11.75 -8.77 -8.14
CA PRO A 209 11.73 -10.22 -7.99
C PRO A 209 12.26 -10.95 -9.23
N TYR A 210 13.17 -11.90 -9.00
CA TYR A 210 13.79 -12.70 -10.06
C TYR A 210 12.77 -13.38 -10.98
N GLU A 211 11.66 -13.87 -10.43
CA GLU A 211 10.60 -14.54 -11.21
C GLU A 211 9.93 -13.61 -12.22
N LYS A 212 9.79 -12.31 -11.92
CA LYS A 212 9.24 -11.32 -12.86
C LYS A 212 10.17 -11.17 -14.07
N VAL A 213 11.48 -11.05 -13.83
CA VAL A 213 12.50 -10.98 -14.88
C VAL A 213 12.51 -12.26 -15.72
N LEU A 214 12.46 -13.43 -15.07
CA LEU A 214 12.40 -14.71 -15.76
C LEU A 214 11.17 -14.86 -16.65
N GLY A 215 10.01 -14.35 -16.22
CA GLY A 215 8.79 -14.34 -17.03
C GLY A 215 9.03 -13.66 -18.38
N ILE A 216 9.64 -12.47 -18.36
CA ILE A 216 9.94 -11.67 -19.56
C ILE A 216 10.97 -12.38 -20.46
N PHE A 217 12.02 -12.95 -19.87
CA PHE A 217 13.01 -13.70 -20.65
C PHE A 217 12.40 -14.90 -21.39
N LYS A 218 11.35 -15.53 -20.84
CA LYS A 218 10.65 -16.64 -21.48
C LYS A 218 9.74 -16.14 -22.60
N THR A 219 9.02 -15.03 -22.40
CA THR A 219 8.13 -14.48 -23.44
C THR A 219 8.93 -13.95 -24.63
N GLU A 220 10.10 -13.38 -24.40
CA GLU A 220 10.98 -12.84 -25.44
C GLU A 220 11.82 -13.92 -26.15
N GLY A 221 11.63 -15.22 -25.84
CA GLY A 221 12.31 -16.32 -26.53
C GLY A 221 13.82 -16.44 -26.24
N ALA A 222 14.34 -15.71 -25.26
CA ALA A 222 15.75 -15.76 -24.87
C ALA A 222 16.15 -17.12 -24.26
N PHE A 223 15.18 -17.86 -23.71
CA PHE A 223 15.41 -19.21 -23.18
C PHE A 223 15.40 -20.28 -24.27
N GLU A 224 14.49 -20.19 -25.24
CA GLU A 224 14.34 -21.12 -26.34
C GLU A 224 15.60 -21.11 -27.21
N SER A 225 16.04 -19.93 -27.64
CA SER A 225 17.30 -19.74 -28.38
C SER A 225 18.51 -20.33 -27.64
N LYS A 226 18.67 -19.98 -26.36
CA LYS A 226 19.79 -20.50 -25.54
C LYS A 226 19.71 -22.01 -25.30
N LYS A 227 18.50 -22.57 -25.21
CA LYS A 227 18.27 -24.02 -25.08
C LYS A 227 18.63 -24.75 -26.37
N GLU A 228 18.25 -24.22 -27.52
CA GLU A 228 18.61 -24.73 -28.85
C GLU A 228 20.13 -24.71 -29.07
N ASP A 229 20.80 -23.62 -28.71
CA ASP A 229 22.27 -23.51 -28.76
C ASP A 229 22.95 -24.58 -27.91
N ILE A 230 22.46 -24.78 -26.68
CA ILE A 230 22.99 -25.81 -25.77
C ILE A 230 22.76 -27.21 -26.34
N GLN A 231 21.59 -27.48 -26.93
CA GLN A 231 21.29 -28.77 -27.55
C GLN A 231 22.20 -29.04 -28.74
N THR A 232 22.35 -28.06 -29.63
CA THR A 232 23.22 -28.13 -30.81
C THR A 232 24.67 -28.35 -30.39
N ARG A 233 25.18 -27.56 -29.45
CA ARG A 233 26.53 -27.72 -28.87
C ARG A 233 26.72 -29.11 -28.27
N ASN A 234 25.76 -29.59 -27.49
CA ASN A 234 25.82 -30.92 -26.88
C ASN A 234 25.76 -32.04 -27.92
N LYS A 235 25.03 -31.86 -29.03
CA LYS A 235 24.97 -32.80 -30.16
C LYS A 235 26.32 -32.88 -30.87
N SER A 236 26.90 -31.74 -31.26
CA SER A 236 28.23 -31.71 -31.90
C SER A 236 29.30 -32.33 -31.00
N MET A 237 29.27 -32.04 -29.70
CA MET A 237 30.22 -32.64 -28.75
C MET A 237 30.07 -34.17 -28.64
N ARG A 238 28.85 -34.70 -28.80
CA ARG A 238 28.59 -36.16 -28.80
C ARG A 238 29.10 -36.82 -30.09
N GLU A 239 29.01 -36.15 -31.22
CA GLU A 239 29.53 -36.63 -32.51
C GLU A 239 31.06 -36.63 -32.51
N GLU A 240 31.69 -35.57 -32.02
CA GLU A 240 33.13 -35.48 -31.85
C GLU A 240 33.69 -36.58 -30.93
N PHE A 241 32.97 -36.90 -29.85
CA PHE A 241 33.33 -38.02 -28.98
C PHE A 241 33.29 -39.37 -29.71
N LYS A 242 32.30 -39.58 -30.60
CA LYS A 242 32.19 -40.79 -31.42
C LYS A 242 33.35 -40.91 -32.42
N LEU A 243 33.79 -39.79 -32.98
CA LEU A 243 34.96 -39.72 -33.87
C LEU A 243 36.30 -39.97 -33.16
N GLY A 244 36.29 -40.13 -31.83
CA GLY A 244 37.48 -40.49 -31.06
C GLY A 244 38.33 -39.30 -30.62
N ILE A 245 37.83 -38.07 -30.75
CA ILE A 245 38.55 -36.86 -30.30
C ILE A 245 38.81 -36.95 -28.80
N SER A 246 40.02 -36.53 -28.38
CA SER A 246 40.45 -36.68 -27.00
C SER A 246 39.65 -35.79 -26.05
N LYS A 247 39.51 -36.22 -24.79
CA LYS A 247 38.87 -35.42 -23.74
C LYS A 247 39.49 -34.01 -23.63
N LYS A 248 40.81 -33.91 -23.74
CA LYS A 248 41.55 -32.63 -23.60
C LYS A 248 41.17 -31.64 -24.71
N GLU A 249 41.03 -32.13 -25.95
CA GLU A 249 40.63 -31.31 -27.10
C GLU A 249 39.18 -30.84 -26.98
N ILE A 250 38.26 -31.72 -26.56
CA ILE A 250 36.85 -31.37 -26.37
C ILE A 250 36.68 -30.28 -25.29
N LEU A 251 37.37 -30.42 -24.15
CA LEU A 251 37.30 -29.41 -23.08
C LEU A 251 37.79 -28.04 -23.57
N LYS A 252 38.89 -28.01 -24.33
CA LYS A 252 39.47 -26.78 -24.88
C LYS A 252 38.56 -26.14 -25.94
N LYS A 253 38.04 -26.94 -26.88
CA LYS A 253 37.21 -26.47 -28.00
C LYS A 253 35.91 -25.83 -27.51
N TYR A 254 35.23 -26.46 -26.56
CA TYR A 254 33.94 -25.99 -26.07
C TYR A 254 34.01 -25.09 -24.83
N LYS A 255 35.22 -24.83 -24.30
CA LYS A 255 35.45 -24.03 -23.08
C LYS A 255 34.57 -24.49 -21.90
N ILE A 256 34.50 -25.80 -21.68
CA ILE A 256 33.67 -26.40 -20.62
C ILE A 256 34.52 -27.05 -19.53
N SER A 257 33.95 -27.19 -18.33
CA SER A 257 34.59 -27.90 -17.23
C SER A 257 34.51 -29.42 -17.37
N ALA A 258 35.40 -30.15 -16.68
CA ALA A 258 35.39 -31.61 -16.65
C ALA A 258 34.05 -32.17 -16.12
N SER A 259 33.41 -31.48 -15.17
CA SER A 259 32.10 -31.85 -14.63
C SER A 259 31.00 -31.70 -15.68
N GLN A 260 31.01 -30.61 -16.46
CA GLN A 260 30.07 -30.41 -17.56
C GLN A 260 30.25 -31.48 -18.65
N TYR A 261 31.49 -31.81 -19.00
CA TYR A 261 31.81 -32.89 -19.93
C TYR A 261 31.21 -34.23 -19.49
N ASN A 262 31.45 -34.62 -18.22
CA ASN A 262 30.91 -35.86 -17.66
C ASN A 262 29.37 -35.86 -17.62
N ARG A 263 28.74 -34.73 -17.29
CA ARG A 263 27.27 -34.60 -17.28
C ARG A 263 26.66 -34.84 -18.66
N ILE A 264 27.30 -34.33 -19.72
CA ILE A 264 26.75 -34.43 -21.08
C ILE A 264 27.02 -35.80 -21.72
N LEU A 265 28.18 -36.41 -21.44
CA LEU A 265 28.64 -37.65 -22.08
C LEU A 265 28.57 -38.90 -21.18
N GLY A 266 28.14 -38.78 -19.92
CA GLY A 266 28.24 -39.85 -18.91
C GLY A 266 27.78 -41.23 -19.39
N LYS A 267 26.58 -41.30 -19.99
CA LYS A 267 26.05 -42.56 -20.54
C LYS A 267 26.97 -43.17 -21.62
N ARG A 268 27.42 -42.34 -22.57
CA ARG A 268 28.28 -42.76 -23.69
C ARG A 268 29.69 -43.15 -23.24
N LEU A 269 30.22 -42.48 -22.21
CA LEU A 269 31.50 -42.85 -21.59
C LEU A 269 31.40 -44.23 -20.95
N SER A 270 30.27 -44.54 -20.30
CA SER A 270 30.03 -45.87 -19.74
C SER A 270 29.89 -46.94 -20.81
N GLU A 271 29.17 -46.65 -21.90
CA GLU A 271 29.01 -47.56 -23.06
C GLU A 271 30.37 -47.87 -23.70
N ARG A 272 31.20 -46.85 -23.97
CA ARG A 272 32.54 -47.05 -24.53
C ARG A 272 33.45 -47.87 -23.61
N LYS A 273 33.35 -47.68 -22.29
CA LYS A 273 34.08 -48.51 -21.31
C LYS A 273 33.62 -49.98 -21.36
N LYS A 274 32.31 -50.23 -21.49
CA LYS A 274 31.75 -51.57 -21.67
C LYS A 274 32.25 -52.23 -22.96
N GLU A 275 32.26 -51.51 -24.07
CA GLU A 275 32.78 -52.02 -25.35
C GLU A 275 34.26 -52.40 -25.25
N ILE A 276 35.07 -51.55 -24.63
CA ILE A 276 36.50 -51.84 -24.40
C ILE A 276 36.65 -53.07 -23.50
N TYR A 277 35.86 -53.17 -22.43
CA TYR A 277 35.85 -54.34 -21.54
C TYR A 277 35.56 -55.63 -22.31
N ILE A 278 34.51 -55.67 -23.14
CA ILE A 278 34.16 -56.83 -23.95
C ILE A 278 35.30 -57.21 -24.90
N LYS A 279 35.90 -56.21 -25.58
CA LYS A 279 37.03 -56.45 -26.50
C LYS A 279 38.28 -56.95 -25.77
N VAL A 280 38.58 -56.42 -24.59
CA VAL A 280 39.68 -56.89 -23.74
C VAL A 280 39.49 -58.36 -23.35
N ILE A 281 38.29 -58.74 -22.92
CA ILE A 281 37.99 -60.13 -22.56
C ILE A 281 38.09 -61.06 -23.77
N ALA A 282 37.64 -60.62 -24.95
CA ALA A 282 37.76 -61.41 -26.18
C ALA A 282 39.23 -61.65 -26.57
N LEU A 283 40.05 -60.59 -26.66
CA LEU A 283 41.47 -60.71 -26.99
C LEU A 283 42.26 -61.53 -25.96
N HIS A 284 41.87 -61.47 -24.68
CA HIS A 284 42.51 -62.28 -23.65
C HIS A 284 42.19 -63.78 -23.81
N LYS A 285 40.96 -64.12 -24.21
CA LYS A 285 40.58 -65.52 -24.53
C LYS A 285 41.33 -66.07 -25.75
N GLU A 286 41.73 -65.21 -26.68
CA GLU A 286 42.57 -65.55 -27.82
C GLU A 286 44.05 -65.74 -27.45
N GLY A 287 44.43 -65.56 -26.18
CA GLY A 287 45.78 -65.79 -25.67
C GLY A 287 46.71 -64.58 -25.75
N ILE A 288 46.21 -63.40 -26.11
CA ILE A 288 47.02 -62.17 -26.17
C ILE A 288 47.41 -61.72 -24.76
N SER A 289 48.67 -61.32 -24.59
CA SER A 289 49.18 -60.91 -23.28
C SER A 289 48.54 -59.61 -22.78
N ASN A 290 48.38 -59.46 -21.47
CA ASN A 290 47.82 -58.24 -20.87
C ASN A 290 48.62 -56.97 -21.22
N SER A 291 49.92 -57.13 -21.53
CA SER A 291 50.80 -56.03 -21.95
C SER A 291 50.45 -55.54 -23.35
N GLU A 292 50.22 -56.47 -24.29
CA GLU A 292 49.84 -56.15 -25.67
C GLU A 292 48.43 -55.57 -25.74
N ILE A 293 47.47 -56.15 -25.02
CA ILE A 293 46.11 -55.61 -24.91
C ILE A 293 46.12 -54.18 -24.34
N GLY A 294 46.98 -53.92 -23.34
CA GLY A 294 47.19 -52.59 -22.78
C GLY A 294 47.68 -51.58 -23.83
N LYS A 295 48.60 -51.98 -24.71
CA LYS A 295 49.07 -51.14 -25.82
C LYS A 295 47.96 -50.86 -26.84
N ILE A 296 47.16 -51.87 -27.20
CA ILE A 296 46.08 -51.75 -28.21
C ILE A 296 45.01 -50.74 -27.78
N PHE A 297 44.57 -50.80 -26.51
CA PHE A 297 43.50 -49.94 -26.00
C PHE A 297 43.99 -48.71 -25.22
N ASN A 298 45.31 -48.48 -25.18
CA ASN A 298 45.95 -47.45 -24.37
C ASN A 298 45.50 -47.50 -22.89
N LEU A 299 45.51 -48.71 -22.32
CA LEU A 299 45.18 -49.00 -20.93
C LEU A 299 46.43 -49.43 -20.16
N ASN A 300 46.46 -49.13 -18.87
CA ASN A 300 47.50 -49.68 -18.00
C ASN A 300 47.31 -51.22 -17.91
N ARG A 301 48.42 -51.98 -17.95
CA ARG A 301 48.43 -53.44 -17.82
C ARG A 301 47.64 -53.91 -16.60
N CYS A 302 47.72 -53.20 -15.48
CA CYS A 302 46.96 -53.53 -14.27
C CYS A 302 45.45 -53.43 -14.49
N THR A 303 44.98 -52.41 -15.21
CA THR A 303 43.55 -52.22 -15.54
C THR A 303 43.03 -53.35 -16.43
N VAL A 304 43.84 -53.83 -17.38
CA VAL A 304 43.52 -55.03 -18.18
C VAL A 304 43.39 -56.25 -17.27
N GLY A 305 44.30 -56.41 -16.31
CA GLY A 305 44.22 -57.45 -15.28
C GLY A 305 42.97 -57.36 -14.41
N ASP A 306 42.54 -56.16 -14.02
CA ASP A 306 41.34 -55.97 -13.21
C ASP A 306 40.05 -56.32 -13.98
N TYR A 307 40.03 -56.10 -15.31
CA TYR A 307 38.94 -56.55 -16.18
C TYR A 307 38.88 -58.07 -16.27
N VAL A 308 40.01 -58.72 -16.55
CA VAL A 308 40.11 -60.18 -16.70
C VAL A 308 39.79 -60.90 -15.38
N ASN A 309 40.30 -60.40 -14.26
CA ASN A 309 40.10 -61.01 -12.94
C ASN A 309 38.73 -60.70 -12.32
N GLY A 310 37.83 -60.03 -13.06
CA GLY A 310 36.49 -59.72 -12.58
C GLY A 310 36.43 -58.73 -11.41
N LYS A 311 37.49 -57.94 -11.17
CA LYS A 311 37.48 -56.88 -10.14
C LYS A 311 36.66 -55.68 -10.58
N ILE A 312 36.59 -55.43 -11.89
CA ILE A 312 35.73 -54.40 -12.48
C ILE A 312 34.80 -55.11 -13.46
N ILE A 313 33.53 -55.20 -13.10
CA ILE A 313 32.48 -55.83 -13.90
C ILE A 313 31.47 -54.76 -14.28
N PHE A 314 31.20 -54.66 -15.57
CA PHE A 314 30.11 -53.82 -16.06
C PHE A 314 28.87 -54.70 -16.24
N LYS A 315 27.86 -54.53 -15.38
CA LYS A 315 26.50 -55.04 -15.60
C LYS A 315 25.84 -54.27 -16.73
#